data_AF-A0A2N0XXR6-F1
#
_entry.id   AF-A0A2N0XXR6-F1
#
_cell.length_a   1.000
_cell.length_b   1.000
_cell.length_c   1.000
_cell.angle_alpha   90.00
_cell.angle_beta   90.00
_cell.angle_gamma   90.00
#
_symmetry.space_group_name_H-M   'P 1'
#
loop_
_entity.id
_entity.type
_entity.pdbx_description
1 polymer ?
#
loop_
_entity_poly.entity_id
_entity_poly.type
_entity_poly.pdbx_seq_one_letter_code
_entity_poly.pdbx_strand_id
1 'polypeptide(L)'
;MKSAIILLTSLVAFSAVAKSDLSANMKQMKLAFNQAAEASSIEEMRAPIEEFEKLVLQSANASFPPEREELFQSGFSKLTDAVDRLESKLDNDDLNGAKTVLREIDDLRKEYHDKKKPSIWSTLFG
;
A
#
# COMPACT_ATOMS: atom_id res chain seq x y z
N MET A 1 -43.70 -35.46 10.79
CA MET A 1 -44.18 -34.11 10.43
C MET A 1 -43.33 -33.10 11.20
N LYS A 2 -42.44 -32.41 10.49
CA LYS A 2 -42.46 -30.94 10.33
C LYS A 2 -42.31 -30.20 11.67
N SER A 3 -41.11 -29.67 11.92
CA SER A 3 -40.86 -28.22 11.95
C SER A 3 -39.38 -27.96 12.27
N ALA A 4 -38.64 -27.56 11.24
CA ALA A 4 -37.32 -26.96 11.35
C ALA A 4 -37.49 -25.49 11.74
N ILE A 5 -36.85 -25.06 12.83
CA ILE A 5 -36.73 -23.64 13.18
C ILE A 5 -35.35 -23.21 12.71
N ILE A 6 -35.33 -22.51 11.57
CA ILE A 6 -34.15 -21.82 11.05
C ILE A 6 -34.10 -20.47 11.77
N LEU A 7 -33.15 -20.31 12.68
CA LEU A 7 -32.87 -19.02 13.31
C LEU A 7 -31.93 -18.22 12.40
N LEU A 8 -32.52 -17.30 11.65
CA LEU A 8 -31.84 -16.37 10.76
C LEU A 8 -31.25 -15.23 11.62
N THR A 9 -30.00 -15.36 12.08
CA THR A 9 -29.30 -14.25 12.74
C THR A 9 -28.60 -13.40 11.69
N SER A 10 -29.15 -12.21 11.51
CA SER A 10 -28.71 -11.11 10.64
C SER A 10 -27.23 -10.76 10.80
N LEU A 11 -26.48 -10.84 9.69
CA LEU A 11 -25.22 -10.13 9.51
C LEU A 11 -25.52 -8.63 9.43
N VAL A 12 -25.20 -7.89 10.49
CA VAL A 12 -25.10 -6.42 10.40
C VAL A 12 -23.64 -6.10 10.09
N ALA A 13 -23.36 -5.82 8.82
CA ALA A 13 -22.04 -5.39 8.36
C ALA A 13 -21.73 -4.00 8.93
N PHE A 14 -20.70 -3.92 9.78
CA PHE A 14 -20.17 -2.66 10.29
C PHE A 14 -19.05 -2.18 9.35
N SER A 15 -19.42 -1.52 8.25
CA SER A 15 -18.47 -0.96 7.27
C SER A 15 -17.88 0.38 7.74
N ALA A 16 -17.25 0.41 8.91
CA ALA A 16 -16.55 1.60 9.43
C ALA A 16 -15.06 1.35 9.77
N VAL A 17 -14.57 0.12 9.56
CA VAL A 17 -13.21 -0.32 9.92
C VAL A 17 -12.15 0.07 8.86
N ALA A 18 -12.52 0.24 7.59
CA ALA A 18 -11.55 0.40 6.50
C ALA A 18 -10.74 1.73 6.49
N LYS A 19 -11.28 2.83 7.06
CA LYS A 19 -10.60 4.13 7.02
C LYS A 19 -9.43 4.23 8.01
N SER A 20 -9.54 3.59 9.18
CA SER A 20 -8.44 3.53 10.15
C SER A 20 -7.27 2.71 9.63
N ASP A 21 -7.57 1.65 8.86
CA ASP A 21 -6.57 0.70 8.38
C ASP A 21 -5.71 1.31 7.27
N LEU A 22 -6.29 2.05 6.33
CA LEU A 22 -5.52 2.66 5.24
C LEU A 22 -4.46 3.65 5.77
N SER A 23 -4.81 4.51 6.73
CA SER A 23 -3.84 5.46 7.28
C SER A 23 -2.75 4.77 8.09
N ALA A 24 -3.08 3.66 8.77
CA ALA A 24 -2.09 2.86 9.49
C ALA A 24 -1.14 2.17 8.50
N ASN A 25 -1.69 1.55 7.46
CA ASN A 25 -0.92 0.89 6.40
C ASN A 25 0.02 1.86 5.69
N MET A 26 -0.43 3.08 5.37
CA MET A 26 0.44 4.11 4.77
C MET A 26 1.65 4.48 5.65
N LYS A 27 1.48 4.49 6.98
CA LYS A 27 2.60 4.73 7.91
C LYS A 27 3.58 3.55 7.91
N GLN A 28 3.05 2.33 7.90
CA GLN A 28 3.88 1.12 7.83
C GLN A 28 4.60 1.01 6.48
N MET A 29 3.96 1.39 5.38
CA MET A 29 4.60 1.47 4.06
C MET A 29 5.76 2.43 4.07
N LYS A 30 5.61 3.62 4.67
CA LYS A 30 6.71 4.59 4.79
C LYS A 30 7.88 3.98 5.57
N LEU A 31 7.60 3.26 6.65
CA LEU A 31 8.64 2.60 7.45
C LEU A 31 9.37 1.54 6.63
N ALA A 32 8.64 0.61 6.02
CA ALA A 32 9.19 -0.45 5.20
C ALA A 32 9.99 0.09 4.00
N PHE A 33 9.46 1.12 3.34
CA PHE A 33 10.15 1.83 2.26
C PHE A 33 11.49 2.41 2.72
N ASN A 34 11.51 3.10 3.86
CA ASN A 34 12.73 3.71 4.38
C ASN A 34 13.79 2.64 4.72
N GLN A 35 13.37 1.55 5.36
CA GLN A 35 14.26 0.42 5.66
C GLN A 35 14.84 -0.20 4.39
N ALA A 36 14.02 -0.38 3.35
CA ALA A 36 14.50 -0.86 2.05
C ALA A 36 15.49 0.12 1.40
N ALA A 37 15.20 1.43 1.46
CA ALA A 37 16.07 2.45 0.90
C ALA A 37 17.43 2.55 1.61
N GLU A 38 17.47 2.27 2.90
CA GLU A 38 18.68 2.24 3.73
C GLU A 38 19.49 0.94 3.56
N ALA A 39 18.89 -0.13 3.03
CA ALA A 39 19.55 -1.42 2.84
C ALA A 39 20.83 -1.31 1.98
N SER A 40 21.87 -1.98 2.45
CA SER A 40 23.19 -2.02 1.81
C SER A 40 23.42 -3.30 0.99
N SER A 41 22.56 -4.30 1.13
CA SER A 41 22.58 -5.55 0.38
C SER A 41 21.18 -6.01 -0.07
N ILE A 42 21.11 -7.03 -0.91
CA ILE A 42 19.85 -7.67 -1.33
C ILE A 42 19.16 -8.33 -0.12
N GLU A 43 19.93 -9.02 0.71
CA GLU A 43 19.44 -9.72 1.91
C GLU A 43 18.79 -8.75 2.89
N GLU A 44 19.40 -7.59 3.11
CA GLU A 44 18.84 -6.54 3.96
C GLU A 44 17.58 -5.90 3.36
N MET A 45 17.47 -5.85 2.02
CA MET A 45 16.36 -5.22 1.32
C MET A 45 15.11 -6.11 1.25
N ARG A 46 15.26 -7.44 1.21
CA ARG A 46 14.14 -8.38 0.98
C ARG A 46 13.01 -8.25 2.01
N ALA A 47 13.32 -8.37 3.30
CA ALA A 47 12.26 -8.35 4.33
C ALA A 47 11.46 -7.02 4.35
N PRO A 48 12.09 -5.84 4.23
CA PRO A 48 11.36 -4.59 4.05
C PRO A 48 10.49 -4.52 2.80
N ILE A 49 10.93 -5.08 1.66
CA ILE A 49 10.12 -5.08 0.43
C ILE A 49 8.93 -6.02 0.53
N GLU A 50 9.10 -7.21 1.12
CA GLU A 50 7.99 -8.14 1.37
C GLU A 50 6.89 -7.49 2.24
N GLU A 51 7.28 -6.75 3.29
CA GLU A 51 6.30 -6.02 4.11
C GLU A 51 5.67 -4.86 3.33
N PHE A 52 6.46 -4.13 2.52
CA PHE A 52 5.93 -3.06 1.68
C PHE A 52 4.88 -3.59 0.70
N GLU A 53 5.18 -4.67 -0.04
CA GLU A 53 4.27 -5.34 -0.96
C GLU A 53 2.96 -5.74 -0.27
N LYS A 54 3.06 -6.45 0.86
CA LYS A 54 1.89 -6.87 1.63
C LYS A 54 0.99 -5.69 1.99
N LEU A 55 1.58 -4.58 2.43
CA LEU A 55 0.81 -3.38 2.78
C LEU A 55 0.17 -2.74 1.55
N VAL A 56 0.84 -2.74 0.39
CA VAL A 56 0.32 -2.24 -0.88
C VAL A 56 -0.92 -3.03 -1.29
N LEU A 57 -0.83 -4.36 -1.28
CA LEU A 57 -1.96 -5.24 -1.60
C LEU A 57 -3.12 -5.07 -0.63
N GLN A 58 -2.85 -4.97 0.67
CA GLN A 58 -3.90 -4.72 1.67
C GLN A 58 -4.60 -3.38 1.43
N SER A 59 -3.83 -2.34 1.08
CA SER A 59 -4.35 -0.99 0.90
C SER A 59 -5.09 -0.81 -0.43
N ALA A 60 -4.67 -1.52 -1.48
CA ALA A 60 -5.35 -1.52 -2.78
C ALA A 60 -6.78 -2.10 -2.69
N ASN A 61 -7.02 -3.02 -1.75
CA ASN A 61 -8.32 -3.63 -1.49
C ASN A 61 -9.22 -2.84 -0.54
N ALA A 62 -8.79 -1.65 -0.09
CA ALA A 62 -9.61 -0.80 0.77
C ALA A 62 -10.81 -0.22 -0.01
N SER A 63 -11.89 0.08 0.70
CA SER A 63 -13.01 0.84 0.12
C SER A 63 -12.66 2.32 0.04
N PHE A 64 -12.78 2.90 -1.15
CA PHE A 64 -12.52 4.32 -1.39
C PHE A 64 -13.82 5.11 -1.59
N PRO A 65 -13.84 6.41 -1.28
CA PRO A 65 -14.93 7.29 -1.67
C PRO A 65 -15.11 7.28 -3.20
N PRO A 66 -16.34 7.18 -3.73
CA PRO A 66 -16.59 7.07 -5.17
C PRO A 66 -15.94 8.19 -5.99
N GLU A 67 -15.89 9.42 -5.45
CA GLU A 67 -15.30 10.56 -6.12
C GLU A 67 -13.77 10.51 -6.24
N ARG A 68 -13.12 9.52 -5.59
CA ARG A 68 -11.66 9.33 -5.61
C ARG A 68 -11.25 7.90 -5.96
N GLU A 69 -12.20 7.00 -6.15
CA GLU A 69 -11.93 5.57 -6.35
C GLU A 69 -11.01 5.34 -7.55
N GLU A 70 -11.30 5.95 -8.70
CA GLU A 70 -10.44 5.87 -9.89
C GLU A 70 -9.01 6.36 -9.62
N LEU A 71 -8.85 7.47 -8.89
CA LEU A 71 -7.53 8.02 -8.54
C LEU A 71 -6.74 7.06 -7.65
N PHE A 72 -7.38 6.49 -6.62
CA PHE A 72 -6.73 5.53 -5.72
C PHE A 72 -6.39 4.23 -6.44
N GLN A 73 -7.32 3.67 -7.22
CA GLN A 73 -7.09 2.45 -8.00
C GLN A 73 -5.94 2.64 -9.00
N SER A 74 -5.90 3.78 -9.70
CA SER A 74 -4.78 4.12 -10.59
C SER A 74 -3.44 4.19 -9.84
N GLY A 75 -3.41 4.80 -8.66
CA GLY A 75 -2.21 4.90 -7.85
C GLY A 75 -1.71 3.54 -7.36
N PHE A 76 -2.61 2.69 -6.85
CA PHE A 76 -2.25 1.35 -6.37
C PHE A 76 -1.88 0.39 -7.50
N SER A 77 -2.49 0.50 -8.68
CA SER A 77 -2.07 -0.26 -9.86
C SER A 77 -0.62 0.04 -10.22
N LYS A 78 -0.25 1.32 -10.35
CA LYS A 78 1.14 1.72 -10.65
C LYS A 78 2.11 1.31 -9.55
N LEU A 79 1.68 1.37 -8.29
CA LEU A 79 2.51 0.97 -7.16
C LEU A 79 2.76 -0.55 -7.16
N THR A 80 1.74 -1.35 -7.48
CA THR A 80 1.85 -2.81 -7.65
C THR A 80 2.81 -3.15 -8.78
N ASP A 81 2.67 -2.52 -9.95
CA ASP A 81 3.60 -2.72 -11.09
C ASP A 81 5.05 -2.35 -10.73
N ALA A 82 5.25 -1.33 -9.87
CA ALA A 82 6.58 -0.97 -9.39
C ALA A 82 7.14 -2.01 -8.40
N VAL A 83 6.30 -2.55 -7.52
CA VAL A 83 6.70 -3.61 -6.59
C VAL A 83 7.07 -4.90 -7.34
N ASP A 84 6.32 -5.30 -8.34
CA ASP A 84 6.65 -6.49 -9.16
C ASP A 84 8.01 -6.34 -9.84
N ARG A 85 8.30 -5.14 -10.36
CA ARG A 85 9.62 -4.83 -10.93
C ARG A 85 10.71 -4.86 -9.87
N LEU A 86 10.43 -4.38 -8.66
CA LEU A 86 11.36 -4.36 -7.54
C LEU A 86 11.73 -5.80 -7.11
N GLU A 87 10.75 -6.66 -6.92
CA GLU A 87 10.95 -8.10 -6.67
C GLU A 87 11.78 -8.76 -7.77
N SER A 88 11.45 -8.49 -9.04
CA SER A 88 12.25 -8.96 -10.16
C SER A 88 13.70 -8.50 -10.09
N LYS A 89 13.99 -7.29 -9.59
CA LYS A 89 15.37 -6.84 -9.38
C LYS A 89 16.05 -7.60 -8.25
N LEU A 90 15.36 -7.85 -7.14
CA LEU A 90 15.90 -8.61 -6.02
C LEU A 90 16.21 -10.06 -6.41
N ASP A 91 15.37 -10.69 -7.22
CA ASP A 91 15.55 -12.07 -7.70
C ASP A 91 16.69 -12.23 -8.70
N ASN A 92 17.13 -11.13 -9.32
CA ASN A 92 18.27 -11.10 -10.22
C ASN A 92 19.54 -10.51 -9.55
N ASP A 93 19.55 -10.40 -8.21
CA ASP A 93 20.64 -9.79 -7.43
C ASP A 93 21.01 -8.36 -7.89
N ASP A 94 20.08 -7.64 -8.52
CA ASP A 94 20.27 -6.30 -9.09
C ASP A 94 19.92 -5.21 -8.07
N LEU A 95 20.80 -5.02 -7.07
CA LEU A 95 20.59 -4.04 -6.00
C LEU A 95 20.47 -2.61 -6.53
N ASN A 96 21.23 -2.25 -7.56
CA ASN A 96 21.19 -0.91 -8.15
C ASN A 96 19.89 -0.67 -8.93
N GLY A 97 19.41 -1.69 -9.64
CA GLY A 97 18.08 -1.68 -10.26
C GLY A 97 17.00 -1.55 -9.21
N ALA A 98 17.06 -2.32 -8.13
CA ALA A 98 16.11 -2.25 -7.03
C ALA A 98 16.05 -0.83 -6.41
N LYS A 99 17.20 -0.23 -6.13
CA LYS A 99 17.30 1.16 -5.66
C LYS A 99 16.76 2.18 -6.66
N THR A 100 16.82 1.87 -7.96
CA THR A 100 16.23 2.72 -9.00
C THR A 100 14.71 2.65 -8.97
N VAL A 101 14.15 1.45 -8.87
CA VAL A 101 12.70 1.26 -8.74
C VAL A 101 12.17 1.88 -7.44
N LEU A 102 12.91 1.83 -6.33
CA LEU A 102 12.53 2.54 -5.09
C LEU A 102 12.41 4.06 -5.28
N ARG A 103 13.24 4.68 -6.12
CA ARG A 103 13.09 6.11 -6.43
C ARG A 103 11.81 6.36 -7.24
N GLU A 104 11.48 5.48 -8.19
CA GLU A 104 10.22 5.57 -8.94
C GLU A 104 9.01 5.45 -8.00
N ILE A 105 9.06 4.56 -7.00
CA ILE A 105 8.02 4.44 -5.97
C ILE A 105 7.88 5.74 -5.16
N ASP A 106 8.98 6.39 -4.77
CA ASP A 106 8.92 7.69 -4.07
C ASP A 106 8.33 8.80 -4.95
N ASP A 107 8.62 8.79 -6.25
CA ASP A 107 8.06 9.75 -7.20
C ASP A 107 6.56 9.51 -7.42
N LEU A 108 6.11 8.26 -7.51
CA LEU A 108 4.68 7.90 -7.51
C LEU A 108 3.98 8.37 -6.22
N ARG A 109 4.63 8.18 -5.06
CA ARG A 109 4.11 8.68 -3.77
C ARG A 109 3.92 10.19 -3.83
N LYS A 110 4.93 10.96 -4.26
CA LYS A 110 4.81 12.42 -4.40
C LYS A 110 3.68 12.78 -5.35
N GLU A 111 3.64 12.22 -6.55
CA GLU A 111 2.62 12.50 -7.57
C GLU A 111 1.20 12.33 -7.01
N TYR A 112 0.91 11.19 -6.37
CA TYR A 112 -0.45 10.88 -5.90
C TYR A 112 -0.79 11.53 -4.54
N HIS A 113 0.21 11.90 -3.73
CA HIS A 113 0.00 12.70 -2.53
C HIS A 113 -0.19 14.19 -2.84
N ASP A 114 0.49 14.71 -3.87
CA ASP A 114 0.46 16.13 -4.29
C ASP A 114 -0.73 16.47 -5.20
N LYS A 115 -1.37 15.46 -5.81
CA LYS A 115 -2.71 15.61 -6.40
C LYS A 115 -3.78 16.04 -5.37
N LYS A 116 -3.41 16.21 -4.09
CA LYS A 116 -4.15 16.97 -3.06
C LYS A 116 -3.69 18.43 -3.07
N LYS A 117 -4.60 19.38 -3.32
CA LYS A 117 -4.45 20.84 -3.06
C LYS A 117 -3.74 21.13 -1.70
N PRO A 118 -3.06 22.30 -1.53
CA PRO A 118 -1.88 22.46 -0.68
C PRO A 118 -2.11 21.96 0.74
N SER A 119 -1.13 21.20 1.18
CA SER A 119 -1.38 20.03 1.99
C SER A 119 -1.24 20.34 3.49
N ILE A 120 -2.27 20.05 4.29
CA ILE A 120 -2.17 19.88 5.76
C ILE A 120 -1.04 18.87 6.12
N TRP A 121 -0.63 18.05 5.15
CA TRP A 121 0.42 17.06 5.29
C TRP A 121 1.84 17.65 5.28
N SER A 122 2.08 18.86 4.75
CA SER A 122 3.40 19.51 4.94
C SER A 122 3.65 19.90 6.40
N THR A 123 2.58 20.09 7.18
CA THR A 123 2.66 20.40 8.62
C THR A 123 2.83 19.14 9.48
N LEU A 124 2.38 17.98 9.00
CA LEU A 124 2.47 16.69 9.72
C LEU A 124 3.64 15.82 9.31
N PHE A 125 4.19 16.04 8.11
CA PHE A 125 5.30 15.27 7.53
C PHE A 125 6.42 16.19 7.03
N GLY A 126 6.48 17.42 7.55
CA GLY A 126 7.67 18.26 7.45
C GLY A 126 8.89 17.57 8.04
#